data_AF-A0A6P0UPG3-F1
#
_entry.id   AF-A0A6P0UPG3-F1
#
_cell.length_a   1.000
_cell.length_b   1.000
_cell.length_c   1.000
_cell.angle_alpha   90.00
_cell.angle_beta   90.00
_cell.angle_gamma   90.00
#
_symmetry.space_group_name_H-M   'P 1'
#
loop_
_entity.id
_entity.type
_entity.pdbx_description
1 polymer ?
#
loop_
_entity_poly.entity_id
_entity_poly.type
_entity_poly.pdbx_seq_one_letter_code
_entity_poly.pdbx_strand_id
1 'polypeptide(L)'
;MIVKMAEGNLKTKYGEYHEILYYDGQKESFALIMGDVKEGEEVLCRVHSSCIFGHHFNSIECDCREQMEISQQLIEKEGKGIVIWLEQEGKGNGHYALLKSVEYKRKGFSQADAYEAVGFKKDARDYTAAAEILNDLGVRSIRMLTNNPNKVKTLTQHGIEVSGTQPTVL
;
A
#
# COMPACT_ATOMS: atom_id res chain seq x y z
N MET A 1 -7.66 -15.75 4.68
CA MET A 1 -8.59 -15.15 5.65
C MET A 1 -7.74 -14.43 6.66
N ILE A 2 -7.75 -13.11 6.55
CA ILE A 2 -7.09 -12.24 7.50
C ILE A 2 -7.87 -12.19 8.83
N VAL A 3 -7.16 -12.06 9.95
CA VAL A 3 -7.75 -11.89 11.28
C VAL A 3 -7.31 -10.56 11.89
N LYS A 4 -8.25 -9.84 12.51
CA LYS A 4 -7.95 -8.64 13.30
C LYS A 4 -7.26 -9.05 14.60
N MET A 5 -6.09 -8.47 14.87
CA MET A 5 -5.21 -8.84 15.99
C MET A 5 -5.22 -7.80 17.11
N ALA A 6 -5.14 -6.52 16.76
CA ALA A 6 -5.07 -5.42 17.72
C ALA A 6 -5.53 -4.10 17.07
N GLU A 7 -5.85 -3.10 17.89
CA GLU A 7 -6.15 -1.75 17.43
C GLU A 7 -5.70 -0.69 18.44
N GLY A 8 -5.49 0.54 17.98
CA GLY A 8 -5.03 1.66 18.79
C GLY A 8 -5.02 2.98 18.02
N ASN A 9 -4.54 4.05 18.64
CA ASN A 9 -4.43 5.36 17.99
C ASN A 9 -2.98 5.71 17.68
N LEU A 10 -2.75 6.27 16.49
CA LEU A 10 -1.46 6.74 16.02
C LEU A 10 -1.55 8.23 15.68
N LYS A 11 -0.75 9.04 16.39
CA LYS A 11 -0.58 10.47 16.05
C LYS A 11 0.59 10.64 15.09
N THR A 12 0.33 11.29 13.97
CA THR A 12 1.32 11.56 12.92
C THR A 12 1.46 13.06 12.70
N LYS A 13 2.37 13.45 11.81
CA LYS A 13 2.46 14.84 11.32
C LYS A 13 1.25 15.28 10.47
N TYR A 14 0.35 14.35 10.14
CA TYR A 14 -0.81 14.55 9.26
C TYR A 14 -2.13 14.22 9.98
N GLY A 15 -2.16 14.36 11.31
CA GLY A 15 -3.34 14.06 12.12
C GLY A 15 -3.29 12.70 12.83
N GLU A 16 -4.42 12.38 13.46
CA GLU A 16 -4.61 11.18 14.28
C GLU A 16 -5.35 10.11 13.47
N TYR A 17 -4.81 8.90 13.49
CA TYR A 17 -5.37 7.72 12.84
C TYR A 17 -5.79 6.70 13.89
N HIS A 18 -6.90 6.03 13.64
CA HIS A 18 -7.19 4.74 14.24
C HIS A 18 -6.45 3.66 13.45
N GLU A 19 -5.55 2.93 14.11
CA GLU A 19 -4.78 1.85 13.53
C GLU A 19 -5.42 0.51 13.88
N ILE A 20 -5.55 -0.37 12.88
CA ILE A 20 -5.97 -1.76 13.09
C ILE A 20 -4.91 -2.68 12.48
N LEU A 21 -4.36 -3.59 13.29
CA LEU A 21 -3.43 -4.63 12.88
C LEU A 21 -4.19 -5.91 12.51
N TYR A 22 -3.78 -6.51 11.41
CA TYR A 22 -4.31 -7.75 10.89
C TYR A 22 -3.18 -8.77 10.58
N TYR A 23 -3.51 -10.06 10.58
CA TYR A 23 -2.60 -11.15 10.25
C TYR A 23 -3.26 -12.19 9.35
N ASP A 24 -2.57 -12.68 8.32
CA ASP A 24 -3.10 -13.66 7.35
C ASP A 24 -2.60 -15.10 7.56
N GLY A 25 -1.88 -15.35 8.65
CA GLY A 25 -1.19 -16.63 8.90
C GLY A 25 0.26 -16.66 8.40
N GLN A 26 0.72 -15.62 7.71
CA GLN A 26 2.08 -15.49 7.19
C GLN A 26 2.68 -14.13 7.52
N LYS A 27 1.92 -13.04 7.34
CA LYS A 27 2.39 -11.66 7.45
C LYS A 27 1.37 -10.79 8.15
N GLU A 28 1.90 -9.77 8.82
CA GLU A 28 1.12 -8.66 9.33
C GLU A 28 0.80 -7.65 8.23
N SER A 29 -0.34 -6.99 8.37
CA SER A 29 -0.76 -5.84 7.56
C SER A 29 -1.62 -4.95 8.44
N PHE A 30 -1.64 -3.65 8.18
CA PHE A 30 -2.42 -2.74 9.01
C PHE A 30 -3.15 -1.70 8.18
N ALA A 31 -4.24 -1.18 8.75
CA ALA A 31 -4.98 -0.06 8.23
C ALA A 31 -4.81 1.13 9.17
N LEU A 32 -4.46 2.30 8.61
CA LEU A 32 -4.56 3.59 9.28
C LEU A 32 -5.82 4.29 8.75
N ILE A 33 -6.73 4.61 9.64
CA ILE A 33 -8.06 5.13 9.32
C ILE A 33 -8.20 6.53 9.93
N MET A 34 -8.51 7.51 9.09
CA MET A 34 -8.88 8.85 9.52
C MET A 34 -10.37 9.05 9.31
N GLY A 35 -11.04 9.63 10.31
CA GLY A 35 -12.48 9.88 10.29
C GLY A 35 -13.32 8.60 10.32
N ASP A 36 -14.64 8.75 10.14
CA ASP A 36 -15.56 7.62 10.05
C ASP A 36 -15.68 7.15 8.61
N VAL A 37 -15.18 5.94 8.32
CA VAL A 37 -15.16 5.35 6.98
C VAL A 37 -16.26 4.32 6.74
N LYS A 38 -16.93 3.86 7.81
CA LYS A 38 -17.92 2.78 7.71
C LYS A 38 -19.12 3.23 6.88
N GLU A 39 -19.60 2.36 5.99
CA GLU A 39 -20.63 2.66 4.99
C GLU A 39 -20.30 3.83 4.06
N GLY A 40 -19.03 4.30 4.06
CA GLY A 40 -18.59 5.43 3.26
C GLY A 40 -18.52 5.08 1.77
N GLU A 41 -18.89 6.06 0.94
CA GLU A 41 -18.72 6.03 -0.50
C GLU A 41 -17.54 6.92 -0.91
N GLU A 42 -16.85 6.53 -1.98
CA GLU A 42 -15.69 7.23 -2.54
C GLU A 42 -14.57 7.54 -1.54
N VAL A 43 -14.43 6.70 -0.51
CA VAL A 43 -13.44 6.90 0.57
C VAL A 43 -12.03 6.92 -0.02
N LEU A 44 -11.28 7.99 0.25
CA LEU A 44 -9.92 8.09 -0.26
C LEU A 44 -9.04 6.99 0.35
N CYS A 45 -8.42 6.19 -0.52
CA CYS A 45 -7.68 5.00 -0.10
C CYS A 45 -6.30 4.90 -0.75
N ARG A 46 -5.28 4.65 0.08
CA ARG A 46 -3.93 4.32 -0.36
C ARG A 46 -3.57 2.90 0.05
N VAL A 47 -3.41 2.00 -0.91
CA VAL A 47 -2.74 0.71 -0.68
C VAL A 47 -1.24 0.89 -0.87
N HIS A 48 -0.46 0.74 0.19
CA HIS A 48 0.98 0.98 0.24
C HIS A 48 1.75 -0.33 0.47
N SER A 49 2.79 -0.58 -0.33
CA SER A 49 3.69 -1.72 -0.14
C SER A 49 4.95 -1.26 0.56
N SER A 50 5.44 -2.01 1.55
CA SER A 50 6.62 -1.64 2.32
C SER A 50 7.86 -1.43 1.45
N CYS A 51 8.72 -0.50 1.89
CA CYS A 51 10.00 -0.16 1.27
C CYS A 51 10.96 0.30 2.36
N ILE A 52 11.92 -0.55 2.71
CA ILE A 52 12.90 -0.34 3.78
C ILE A 52 13.75 0.89 3.47
N PHE A 53 14.29 0.96 2.25
CA PHE A 53 15.18 2.05 1.85
C PHE A 53 14.47 3.42 1.89
N GLY A 54 13.26 3.51 1.37
CA GLY A 54 12.50 4.77 1.37
C GLY A 54 12.04 5.18 2.78
N HIS A 55 11.39 4.26 3.51
CA HIS A 55 10.73 4.61 4.77
C HIS A 55 11.67 4.69 5.97
N HIS A 56 12.74 3.89 6.01
CA HIS A 56 13.65 3.82 7.17
C HIS A 56 14.98 4.53 6.94
N PHE A 57 15.48 4.53 5.70
CA PHE A 57 16.81 5.04 5.38
C PHE A 57 16.82 6.29 4.50
N ASN A 58 15.65 6.88 4.23
CA ASN A 58 15.52 8.13 3.47
C ASN A 58 16.17 8.08 2.07
N SER A 59 16.15 6.91 1.44
CA SER A 59 16.69 6.74 0.09
C SER A 59 15.98 7.64 -0.91
N ILE A 60 16.76 8.26 -1.79
CA ILE A 60 16.30 9.09 -2.91
C ILE A 60 16.17 8.29 -4.21
N GLU A 61 16.43 6.98 -4.18
CA GLU A 61 16.36 6.12 -5.38
C GLU A 61 14.93 5.72 -5.75
N CYS A 62 13.96 6.04 -4.88
CA CYS A 62 12.54 5.79 -5.09
C CYS A 62 11.69 6.88 -4.42
N ASP A 63 10.43 6.98 -4.83
CA ASP A 63 9.45 7.93 -4.33
C ASP A 63 8.53 7.33 -3.24
N CYS A 64 8.83 6.14 -2.71
CA CYS A 64 7.92 5.42 -1.82
C CYS A 64 7.54 6.24 -0.57
N ARG A 65 8.53 6.87 0.07
CA ARG A 65 8.29 7.74 1.23
C ARG A 65 7.45 8.97 0.85
N GLU A 66 7.79 9.64 -0.25
CA GLU A 66 7.05 10.80 -0.74
C GLU A 66 5.58 10.43 -1.04
N GLN A 67 5.34 9.30 -1.69
CA GLN A 67 3.98 8.82 -1.94
C GLN A 67 3.21 8.53 -0.64
N MET A 68 3.87 8.02 0.41
CA MET A 68 3.24 7.86 1.73
C MET A 68 2.88 9.20 2.36
N GLU A 69 3.80 10.17 2.28
CA GLU A 69 3.62 11.52 2.80
C GLU A 69 2.48 12.27 2.11
N ILE A 70 2.47 12.31 0.77
CA ILE A 70 1.40 12.94 -0.01
C ILE A 70 0.06 12.25 0.25
N SER A 71 0.03 10.92 0.36
CA SER A 71 -1.23 10.20 0.63
C SER A 71 -1.85 10.61 1.96
N GLN A 72 -1.04 10.72 3.02
CA GLN A 72 -1.54 11.16 4.32
C GLN A 72 -1.96 12.64 4.31
N GLN A 73 -1.26 13.52 3.57
CA GLN A 73 -1.67 14.92 3.41
C GLN A 73 -3.02 15.06 2.69
N LEU A 74 -3.25 14.27 1.64
CA LEU A 74 -4.53 14.28 0.92
C LEU A 74 -5.66 13.74 1.81
N ILE A 75 -5.40 12.68 2.57
CA ILE A 75 -6.37 12.13 3.53
C ILE A 75 -6.68 13.14 4.64
N GLU A 76 -5.66 13.80 5.19
CA GLU A 76 -5.82 14.88 6.18
C GLU A 76 -6.69 16.01 5.64
N LYS A 77 -6.44 16.44 4.39
CA LYS A 77 -7.21 17.50 3.74
C LYS A 77 -8.68 17.11 3.53
N GLU A 78 -8.97 15.84 3.26
CA GLU A 78 -10.35 15.33 3.16
C GLU A 78 -10.99 15.07 4.53
N GLY A 79 -10.19 14.92 5.60
CA GLY A 79 -10.62 14.60 6.95
C GLY A 79 -11.15 13.17 7.11
N LYS A 80 -11.11 12.37 6.05
CA LYS A 80 -11.62 11.01 5.97
C LYS A 80 -10.82 10.20 4.94
N GLY A 81 -10.30 9.05 5.34
CA GLY A 81 -9.57 8.18 4.41
C GLY A 81 -8.83 7.03 5.08
N ILE A 82 -8.23 6.18 4.24
CA ILE A 82 -7.60 4.92 4.66
C ILE A 82 -6.22 4.79 4.01
N VAL A 83 -5.21 4.43 4.80
CA VAL A 83 -3.95 3.87 4.30
C VAL A 83 -3.88 2.40 4.70
N ILE A 84 -3.67 1.50 3.74
CA ILE A 84 -3.41 0.09 4.00
C ILE A 84 -1.94 -0.16 3.76
N TRP A 85 -1.25 -0.68 4.76
CA TRP A 85 0.14 -1.08 4.67
C TRP A 85 0.27 -2.59 4.50
N LEU A 86 1.04 -3.00 3.48
CA LEU A 86 1.33 -4.40 3.18
C LEU A 86 2.85 -4.65 3.22
N GLU A 87 3.26 -5.71 3.91
CA GLU A 87 4.67 -6.12 3.98
C GLU A 87 5.14 -6.82 2.68
N GLN A 88 5.51 -5.99 1.70
CA GLN A 88 5.74 -6.37 0.31
C GLN A 88 6.95 -5.67 -0.32
N GLU A 89 8.07 -5.66 0.41
CA GLU A 89 9.37 -5.20 -0.08
C GLU A 89 9.73 -5.77 -1.45
N GLY A 90 10.41 -4.99 -2.27
CA GLY A 90 10.98 -5.45 -3.54
C GLY A 90 9.91 -5.90 -4.54
N LYS A 91 8.76 -5.23 -4.57
CA LYS A 91 7.56 -5.68 -5.32
C LYS A 91 7.15 -7.11 -4.93
N GLY A 92 7.16 -7.42 -3.63
CA GLY A 92 6.80 -8.73 -3.11
C GLY A 92 7.89 -9.80 -3.26
N ASN A 93 9.00 -9.53 -3.96
CA ASN A 93 10.12 -10.48 -4.06
C ASN A 93 11.06 -10.43 -2.85
N GLY A 94 10.87 -9.46 -1.95
CA GLY A 94 11.68 -9.28 -0.75
C GLY A 94 13.02 -8.60 -0.99
N HIS A 95 13.69 -8.27 0.10
CA HIS A 95 14.93 -7.47 0.08
C HIS A 95 16.11 -8.21 -0.58
N TYR A 96 16.16 -9.54 -0.45
CA TYR A 96 17.19 -10.36 -1.10
C TYR A 96 17.17 -10.22 -2.63
N ALA A 97 15.98 -10.25 -3.24
CA ALA A 97 15.84 -10.06 -4.68
C ALA A 97 16.29 -8.66 -5.12
N LEU A 98 15.98 -7.64 -4.31
CA LEU A 98 16.45 -6.26 -4.54
C LEU A 98 17.97 -6.22 -4.64
N LEU A 99 18.68 -6.71 -3.62
CA LEU A 99 20.14 -6.71 -3.60
C LEU A 99 20.77 -7.56 -4.71
N LYS A 100 20.20 -8.74 -4.98
CA LYS A 100 20.69 -9.62 -6.05
C LYS A 100 20.58 -8.97 -7.44
N SER A 101 19.58 -8.11 -7.65
CA SER A 101 19.30 -7.45 -8.93
C SER A 101 20.14 -6.18 -9.20
N VAL A 102 20.94 -5.71 -8.24
CA VAL A 102 21.66 -4.42 -8.31
C VAL A 102 22.56 -4.31 -9.53
N GLU A 103 23.23 -5.39 -9.93
CA GLU A 103 24.10 -5.36 -11.11
C GLU A 103 23.32 -5.03 -12.39
N TYR A 104 22.12 -5.59 -12.56
CA TYR A 104 21.26 -5.30 -13.70
C TYR A 104 20.70 -3.89 -13.64
N LYS A 105 20.39 -3.38 -12.45
CA LYS A 105 20.03 -1.98 -12.26
C LYS A 105 21.12 -1.02 -12.69
N ARG A 106 22.39 -1.30 -12.36
CA ARG A 106 23.54 -0.51 -12.81
C ARG A 106 23.74 -0.55 -14.33
N LYS A 107 23.28 -1.63 -14.98
CA LYS A 107 23.24 -1.77 -16.45
C LYS A 107 22.04 -1.05 -17.10
N GLY A 108 21.24 -0.31 -16.34
CA GLY A 108 20.14 0.50 -16.86
C GLY A 108 18.79 -0.22 -16.95
N PHE A 109 18.68 -1.44 -16.41
CA PHE A 109 17.42 -2.19 -16.45
C PHE A 109 16.35 -1.51 -15.59
N SER A 110 15.09 -1.67 -15.97
CA SER A 110 13.97 -1.39 -15.06
C SER A 110 14.08 -2.33 -13.85
N GLN A 111 13.49 -1.96 -12.70
CA GLN A 111 13.52 -2.85 -11.54
C GLN A 111 12.79 -4.17 -11.80
N ALA A 112 11.74 -4.15 -12.62
CA ALA A 112 11.01 -5.35 -13.01
C ALA A 112 11.87 -6.31 -13.83
N ASP A 113 12.61 -5.78 -14.82
CA ASP A 113 13.48 -6.61 -15.68
C ASP A 113 14.73 -7.08 -14.93
N ALA A 114 15.25 -6.26 -14.00
CA ALA A 114 16.35 -6.65 -13.14
C ALA A 114 15.96 -7.85 -12.23
N TYR A 115 14.72 -7.91 -11.75
CA TYR A 115 14.22 -9.08 -11.00
C TYR A 115 14.11 -10.33 -11.87
N GLU A 116 13.54 -10.20 -13.07
CA GLU A 116 13.43 -11.31 -14.00
C GLU A 116 14.81 -11.90 -14.34
N ALA A 117 15.81 -11.04 -14.58
CA ALA A 117 17.17 -11.45 -14.90
C ALA A 117 17.88 -12.25 -13.78
N VAL A 118 17.42 -12.14 -12.53
CA VAL A 118 17.98 -12.90 -11.39
C VAL A 118 17.05 -14.01 -10.86
N GLY A 119 16.01 -14.35 -11.63
CA GLY A 119 15.11 -15.49 -11.39
C GLY A 119 13.87 -15.18 -10.54
N PHE A 120 13.49 -13.91 -10.41
CA PHE A 120 12.32 -13.46 -9.64
C PHE A 120 11.19 -12.95 -10.56
N LYS A 121 9.98 -12.77 -10.01
CA LYS A 121 8.87 -12.22 -10.78
C LYS A 121 9.06 -10.71 -10.97
N LYS A 122 8.62 -10.17 -12.11
CA LYS A 122 8.58 -8.71 -12.35
C LYS A 122 7.79 -7.96 -11.28
N ASP A 123 6.72 -8.59 -10.80
CA ASP A 123 5.88 -8.14 -9.70
C ASP A 123 5.29 -9.38 -9.01
N ALA A 124 5.64 -9.59 -7.74
CA ALA A 124 5.17 -10.70 -6.92
C ALA A 124 4.15 -10.23 -5.85
N ARG A 125 3.69 -8.99 -5.93
CA ARG A 125 2.74 -8.43 -4.96
C ARG A 125 1.37 -9.09 -5.08
N ASP A 126 0.71 -9.20 -3.94
CA ASP A 126 -0.65 -9.70 -3.80
C ASP A 126 -1.48 -8.70 -3.00
N TYR A 127 -2.55 -8.18 -3.58
CA TYR A 127 -3.39 -7.17 -2.92
C TYR A 127 -4.65 -7.74 -2.28
N THR A 128 -4.76 -9.08 -2.18
CA THR A 128 -5.90 -9.77 -1.57
C THR A 128 -6.11 -9.32 -0.13
N ALA A 129 -5.05 -9.23 0.69
CA ALA A 129 -5.14 -8.75 2.06
C ALA A 129 -5.73 -7.32 2.16
N ALA A 130 -5.41 -6.43 1.21
CA ALA A 130 -5.99 -5.09 1.19
C ALA A 130 -7.49 -5.12 0.92
N ALA A 131 -7.96 -6.00 0.04
CA ALA A 131 -9.39 -6.17 -0.20
C ALA A 131 -10.11 -6.78 1.02
N GLU A 132 -9.53 -7.80 1.65
CA GLU A 132 -10.09 -8.39 2.88
C GLU A 132 -10.20 -7.35 4.00
N ILE A 133 -9.18 -6.50 4.19
CA ILE A 133 -9.20 -5.39 5.15
C ILE A 133 -10.30 -4.38 4.81
N LEU A 134 -10.43 -3.95 3.55
CA LEU A 134 -11.47 -2.99 3.16
C LEU A 134 -12.88 -3.53 3.39
N ASN A 135 -13.10 -4.81 3.13
CA ASN A 135 -14.35 -5.48 3.43
C ASN A 135 -14.65 -5.49 4.94
N ASP A 136 -13.65 -5.76 5.78
CA ASP A 136 -13.81 -5.71 7.25
C ASP A 136 -14.15 -4.30 7.75
N LEU A 137 -13.52 -3.27 7.17
CA LEU A 137 -13.81 -1.87 7.48
C LEU A 137 -15.22 -1.43 7.04
N GLY A 138 -15.89 -2.19 6.18
CA GLY A 138 -17.26 -1.94 5.75
C GLY A 138 -17.42 -0.69 4.89
N VAL A 139 -16.42 -0.35 4.07
CA VAL A 139 -16.56 0.73 3.07
C VAL A 139 -17.42 0.25 1.90
N ARG A 140 -18.23 1.13 1.31
CA ARG A 140 -19.02 0.79 0.11
C ARG A 140 -18.19 0.93 -1.15
N SER A 141 -17.46 2.04 -1.27
CA SER A 141 -16.58 2.29 -2.39
C SER A 141 -15.38 3.13 -1.99
N ILE A 142 -14.30 3.00 -2.76
CA ILE A 142 -13.06 3.75 -2.56
C ILE A 142 -12.64 4.51 -3.80
N ARG A 143 -11.95 5.62 -3.59
CA ARG A 143 -11.20 6.34 -4.62
C ARG A 143 -9.71 6.16 -4.34
N MET A 144 -9.00 5.51 -5.27
CA MET A 144 -7.64 5.04 -5.00
C MET A 144 -6.56 6.06 -5.37
N LEU A 145 -5.61 6.27 -4.46
CA LEU A 145 -4.35 6.96 -4.71
C LEU A 145 -3.34 5.99 -5.35
N THR A 146 -3.44 5.77 -6.67
CA THR A 146 -2.55 4.84 -7.36
C THR A 146 -2.40 5.07 -8.85
N ASN A 147 -1.20 4.78 -9.36
CA ASN A 147 -0.91 4.65 -10.80
C ASN A 147 -0.75 3.17 -11.23
N ASN A 148 -0.99 2.20 -10.33
CA ASN A 148 -0.81 0.79 -10.62
C ASN A 148 -2.15 0.12 -10.97
N PRO A 149 -2.43 -0.20 -12.24
CA PRO A 149 -3.69 -0.83 -12.64
C PRO A 149 -3.90 -2.22 -12.02
N ASN A 150 -2.81 -2.93 -11.65
CA ASN A 150 -2.92 -4.24 -11.01
C ASN A 150 -3.56 -4.16 -9.61
N LYS A 151 -3.35 -3.04 -8.89
CA LYS A 151 -4.00 -2.82 -7.58
C LYS A 151 -5.52 -2.75 -7.77
N VAL A 152 -5.96 -1.85 -8.65
CA VAL A 152 -7.38 -1.65 -8.98
C VAL A 152 -8.02 -2.97 -9.38
N LYS A 153 -7.41 -3.68 -10.34
CA LYS A 153 -7.91 -4.97 -10.82
C LYS A 153 -8.08 -5.98 -9.68
N THR A 154 -7.08 -6.12 -8.82
CA THR A 154 -7.12 -7.10 -7.72
C THR A 154 -8.23 -6.76 -6.73
N LEU A 155 -8.36 -5.49 -6.35
CA LEU A 155 -9.40 -5.05 -5.41
C LEU A 155 -10.80 -5.25 -5.99
N THR A 156 -11.03 -4.86 -7.25
CA THR A 156 -12.32 -5.07 -7.93
C THR A 156 -12.68 -6.55 -8.06
N GLN A 157 -11.70 -7.42 -8.33
CA GLN A 157 -11.93 -8.87 -8.39
C GLN A 157 -12.33 -9.46 -7.03
N HIS A 158 -12.00 -8.80 -5.93
CA HIS A 158 -12.36 -9.19 -4.57
C HIS A 158 -13.58 -8.42 -4.03
N GLY A 159 -14.37 -7.82 -4.92
CA GLY A 159 -15.66 -7.20 -4.59
C GLY A 159 -15.58 -5.76 -4.10
N ILE A 160 -14.40 -5.13 -4.10
CA ILE A 160 -14.26 -3.72 -3.73
C ILE A 160 -14.68 -2.84 -4.91
N GLU A 161 -15.65 -1.96 -4.68
CA GLU A 161 -16.02 -0.93 -5.64
C GLU A 161 -14.94 0.18 -5.65
N VAL A 162 -14.27 0.34 -6.79
CA VAL A 162 -13.29 1.40 -7.00
C VAL A 162 -13.93 2.47 -7.90
N SER A 163 -14.39 3.58 -7.30
CA SER A 163 -15.10 4.63 -8.01
C SER A 163 -14.18 5.44 -8.94
N GLY A 164 -12.89 5.46 -8.64
CA GLY A 164 -11.88 6.09 -9.49
C GLY A 164 -10.47 5.95 -8.95
N THR A 165 -9.52 6.42 -9.75
CA THR A 165 -8.10 6.52 -9.37
C THR A 165 -7.61 7.93 -9.59
N GLN A 166 -6.75 8.42 -8.69
CA GLN A 166 -5.97 9.63 -8.94
C GLN A 166 -4.49 9.40 -8.62
N PRO A 167 -3.58 10.11 -9.31
CA PRO A 167 -2.17 10.07 -9.00
C PRO A 167 -1.88 10.57 -7.57
N THR A 168 -0.78 10.11 -6.99
CA THR A 168 -0.32 10.57 -5.68
C THR A 168 0.52 11.85 -5.84
N VAL A 169 -0.15 12.95 -6.16
CA VAL A 169 0.40 14.30 -6.31
C VAL A 169 -0.51 15.28 -5.56
N LEU A 170 0.05 16.39 -5.07
CA LEU A 170 -0.71 17.46 -4.40
C LEU A 170 -1.40 18.41 -5.38
#